data_AF-A0A1E3I2L4-F1
#
_entry.id   AF-A0A1E3I2L4-F1
#
_cell.length_a   1.000
_cell.length_b   1.000
_cell.length_c   1.000
_cell.angle_alpha   90.00
_cell.angle_beta   90.00
_cell.angle_gamma   90.00
#
_symmetry.space_group_name_H-M   'P 1'
#
loop_
_entity.id
_entity.type
_entity.pdbx_description
1 polymer ?
#
loop_
_entity_poly.entity_id
_entity_poly.type
_entity_poly.pdbx_seq_one_letter_code
_entity_poly.pdbx_strand_id
1 'polypeptide(L)'
;MSETINRDTQVITADGMATPIGTSQKGKGRIAVDMDDVICQTNATVAQMHNEFFGYQPSLTLDDFQSYLYWMNRGWGTPEETMNMVLKLYQNGLYKRAPPVVGAKESLQRLKDMGYSLIIITARSESQREGTEDWLAEFMPDIFDEIHFTGAFQHLEPTKEEHEGHAARKAVVSHKARSKAEIVHNTSSLFLIDDSAENAYDVSTSCYDHPHTTRVLLFGNYPWNTIVRSPETSLPIENMTFVERQDKGLLEEYSKLREQRIKEGWLPNGVVRVGGWEDVIRWVEKFEETGFEGADKGLSG
;
A
#
# COMPACT_ATOMS: atom_id res chain seq x y z
N MET A 1 -46.21 -14.05 -2.31
CA MET A 1 -44.96 -14.36 -1.58
C MET A 1 -43.93 -13.37 -2.09
N SER A 2 -43.66 -12.34 -1.28
CA SER A 2 -42.71 -11.27 -1.60
C SER A 2 -41.34 -11.66 -1.07
N GLU A 3 -40.34 -11.78 -1.94
CA GLU A 3 -38.95 -11.86 -1.53
C GLU A 3 -38.39 -10.44 -1.41
N THR A 4 -38.07 -10.10 -0.16
CA THR A 4 -37.46 -8.85 0.27
C THR A 4 -35.99 -8.88 -0.14
N ILE A 5 -35.63 -8.14 -1.19
CA ILE A 5 -34.22 -7.90 -1.54
C ILE A 5 -33.62 -6.97 -0.47
N ASN A 6 -32.63 -7.49 0.24
CA ASN A 6 -31.82 -6.78 1.23
C ASN A 6 -31.13 -5.57 0.55
N ARG A 7 -31.21 -4.38 1.17
CA ARG A 7 -31.04 -3.08 0.49
C ARG A 7 -29.75 -2.32 0.85
N ASP A 8 -28.72 -3.00 1.35
CA ASP A 8 -27.55 -2.31 1.92
C ASP A 8 -26.25 -2.35 1.10
N THR A 9 -26.27 -2.82 -0.15
CA THR A 9 -25.13 -2.64 -1.08
C THR A 9 -25.31 -1.37 -1.91
N GLN A 10 -24.79 -0.24 -1.44
CA GLN A 10 -24.68 0.96 -2.27
C GLN A 10 -23.44 0.89 -3.17
N VAL A 11 -23.67 0.68 -4.46
CA VAL A 11 -22.68 0.94 -5.51
C VAL A 11 -22.54 2.46 -5.66
N ILE A 12 -21.42 3.03 -5.21
CA ILE A 12 -21.11 4.45 -5.41
C ILE A 12 -20.35 4.58 -6.73
N THR A 13 -21.01 5.07 -7.78
CA THR A 13 -20.35 5.56 -8.99
C THR A 13 -20.02 7.04 -8.77
N ALA A 14 -18.85 7.34 -8.22
CA ALA A 14 -18.35 8.71 -8.15
C ALA A 14 -17.72 9.07 -9.51
N ASP A 15 -18.22 10.12 -10.14
CA ASP A 15 -17.54 10.84 -11.21
C ASP A 15 -16.36 11.59 -10.58
N GLY A 16 -15.23 10.90 -10.40
CA GLY A 16 -14.09 11.28 -9.54
C GLY A 16 -13.34 12.58 -9.83
N MET A 17 -14.03 13.68 -10.14
CA MET A 17 -13.47 15.02 -10.36
C MET A 17 -13.89 16.01 -9.28
N ALA A 18 -15.00 15.80 -8.57
CA ALA A 18 -15.40 16.65 -7.45
C ALA A 18 -15.16 15.92 -6.13
N THR A 19 -14.56 16.58 -5.13
CA THR A 19 -14.47 16.01 -3.78
C THR A 19 -15.90 15.84 -3.25
N PRO A 20 -16.31 14.64 -2.81
CA PRO A 20 -17.59 14.50 -2.14
C PRO A 20 -17.62 15.40 -0.91
N ILE A 21 -18.66 16.22 -0.76
CA ILE A 21 -18.88 16.96 0.49
C ILE A 21 -19.16 15.89 1.55
N GLY A 22 -18.21 15.66 2.47
CA GLY A 22 -18.33 14.66 3.52
C GLY A 22 -19.62 14.86 4.33
N THR A 23 -20.63 14.02 4.10
CA THR A 23 -21.94 14.11 4.77
C THR A 23 -21.97 13.44 6.16
N SER A 24 -20.82 13.01 6.68
CA SER A 24 -20.70 12.41 8.01
C SER A 24 -20.14 13.41 9.02
N GLN A 25 -21.02 14.11 9.73
CA GLN A 25 -20.67 15.06 10.80
C GLN A 25 -20.29 14.40 12.15
N LYS A 26 -19.81 13.15 12.18
CA LYS A 26 -19.37 12.51 13.43
C LYS A 26 -18.00 11.85 13.26
N GLY A 27 -16.98 12.44 13.89
CA GLY A 27 -15.59 11.95 13.90
C GLY A 27 -14.59 13.01 13.43
N LYS A 28 -13.30 12.77 13.64
CA LYS A 28 -12.21 13.68 13.23
C LYS A 28 -11.84 13.56 11.75
N GLY A 29 -12.43 12.59 11.05
CA GLY A 29 -12.20 12.33 9.63
C GLY A 29 -11.80 10.87 9.40
N ARG A 30 -11.33 10.59 8.18
CA ARG A 30 -10.96 9.26 7.73
C ARG A 30 -9.47 9.20 7.41
N ILE A 31 -8.80 8.13 7.86
CA ILE A 31 -7.42 7.82 7.51
C ILE A 31 -7.42 6.59 6.62
N ALA A 32 -6.72 6.68 5.49
CA ALA A 32 -6.48 5.54 4.62
C ALA A 32 -5.19 4.83 5.01
N VAL A 33 -5.21 3.50 5.06
CA VAL A 33 -4.09 2.66 5.48
C VAL A 33 -3.89 1.54 4.45
N ASP A 34 -2.66 1.36 3.97
CA ASP A 34 -2.32 0.18 3.18
C ASP A 34 -2.27 -1.09 4.05
N MET A 35 -2.32 -2.25 3.40
CA MET A 35 -2.24 -3.53 4.05
C MET A 35 -0.82 -4.09 4.08
N ASP A 36 -0.27 -4.39 2.91
CA ASP A 36 0.99 -5.10 2.75
C ASP A 36 2.16 -4.20 3.21
N ASP A 37 3.00 -4.73 4.08
CA ASP A 37 4.13 -4.10 4.77
C ASP A 37 3.82 -2.80 5.55
N VAL A 38 2.53 -2.47 5.76
CA VAL A 38 2.06 -1.43 6.69
C VAL A 38 1.37 -2.04 7.92
N ILE A 39 0.49 -3.02 7.73
CA ILE A 39 -0.12 -3.79 8.82
C ILE A 39 0.24 -5.28 8.78
N CYS A 40 0.63 -5.81 7.62
CA CYS A 40 0.95 -7.22 7.39
C CYS A 40 2.37 -7.36 6.84
N GLN A 41 3.24 -8.19 7.42
CA GLN A 41 4.66 -8.32 6.99
C GLN A 41 4.83 -9.18 5.73
N THR A 42 4.27 -8.71 4.61
CA THR A 42 4.16 -9.48 3.37
C THR A 42 5.51 -9.75 2.74
N ASN A 43 6.35 -8.75 2.52
CA ASN A 43 7.64 -8.93 1.85
C ASN A 43 8.63 -9.76 2.66
N ALA A 44 8.62 -9.64 4.00
CA ALA A 44 9.43 -10.51 4.86
C ALA A 44 9.03 -11.99 4.72
N THR A 45 7.71 -12.24 4.67
CA THR A 45 7.17 -13.59 4.49
C THR A 45 7.45 -14.12 3.09
N VAL A 46 7.33 -13.27 2.07
CA VAL A 46 7.68 -13.58 0.68
C VAL A 46 9.15 -13.98 0.55
N ALA A 47 10.08 -13.25 1.17
CA ALA A 47 11.50 -13.60 1.15
C ALA A 47 11.76 -14.97 1.78
N GLN A 48 11.12 -15.28 2.91
CA GLN A 48 11.23 -16.59 3.55
C GLN A 48 10.68 -17.71 2.65
N MET A 49 9.47 -17.55 2.13
CA MET A 49 8.81 -18.55 1.29
C MET A 49 9.51 -18.73 -0.05
N HIS A 50 10.08 -17.66 -0.61
CA HIS A 50 10.87 -17.74 -1.84
C HIS A 50 12.08 -18.65 -1.65
N ASN A 51 12.84 -18.45 -0.59
CA ASN A 51 13.97 -19.31 -0.24
C ASN A 51 13.53 -20.77 -0.02
N GLU A 52 12.39 -20.98 0.65
CA GLU A 52 11.82 -22.31 0.91
C GLU A 52 11.44 -23.05 -0.39
N PHE A 53 10.82 -22.36 -1.36
CA PHE A 53 10.22 -23.00 -2.52
C PHE A 53 11.06 -22.98 -3.79
N PHE A 54 12.04 -22.09 -3.89
CA PHE A 54 12.84 -21.89 -5.10
C PHE A 54 14.35 -22.03 -4.87
N GLY A 55 14.82 -22.04 -3.61
CA GLY A 55 16.19 -22.42 -3.27
C GLY A 55 17.29 -21.52 -3.85
N TYR A 56 17.02 -20.22 -4.00
CA TYR A 56 17.96 -19.27 -4.61
C TYR A 56 19.23 -19.07 -3.76
N GLN A 57 20.40 -18.94 -4.40
CA GLN A 57 21.70 -18.80 -3.74
C GLN A 57 22.49 -17.57 -4.24
N PRO A 58 23.03 -16.72 -3.33
CA PRO A 58 22.78 -16.74 -1.89
C PRO A 58 21.28 -16.50 -1.59
N SER A 59 20.81 -16.97 -0.44
CA SER A 59 19.39 -16.79 -0.05
C SER A 59 18.98 -15.32 -0.12
N LEU A 60 17.72 -15.09 -0.51
CA LEU A 60 17.14 -13.76 -0.52
C LEU A 60 16.95 -13.25 0.92
N THR A 61 17.24 -11.98 1.11
CA THR A 61 16.95 -11.21 2.32
C THR A 61 16.04 -10.05 1.96
N LEU A 62 15.49 -9.34 2.95
CA LEU A 62 14.66 -8.16 2.67
C LEU A 62 15.44 -7.07 1.93
N ASP A 63 16.76 -6.97 2.15
CA ASP A 63 17.66 -6.02 1.46
C ASP A 63 17.74 -6.23 -0.06
N ASP A 64 17.37 -7.42 -0.54
CA ASP A 64 17.30 -7.72 -1.97
C ASP A 64 16.07 -7.09 -2.66
N PHE A 65 15.08 -6.64 -1.89
CA PHE A 65 13.82 -6.05 -2.38
C PHE A 65 13.98 -4.54 -2.55
N GLN A 66 14.87 -4.12 -3.45
CA GLN A 66 15.18 -2.71 -3.69
C GLN A 66 14.15 -1.97 -4.55
N SER A 67 13.17 -2.69 -5.10
CA SER A 67 12.06 -2.17 -5.89
C SER A 67 10.76 -2.83 -5.45
N TYR A 68 9.65 -2.10 -5.58
CA TYR A 68 8.31 -2.62 -5.31
C TYR A 68 7.95 -3.77 -6.27
N LEU A 69 8.34 -3.66 -7.55
CA LEU A 69 8.10 -4.70 -8.55
C LEU A 69 9.14 -5.82 -8.43
N TYR A 70 8.69 -7.03 -8.09
CA TYR A 70 9.57 -8.16 -7.81
C TYR A 70 10.55 -8.54 -8.93
N TRP A 71 10.14 -8.49 -10.21
CA TRP A 71 11.04 -8.76 -11.35
C TRP A 71 12.19 -7.75 -11.50
N MET A 72 12.15 -6.63 -10.77
CA MET A 72 13.25 -5.66 -10.69
C MET A 72 14.24 -5.99 -9.58
N ASN A 73 13.99 -7.05 -8.81
CA ASN A 73 14.82 -7.51 -7.70
C ASN A 73 15.54 -8.81 -8.06
N ARG A 74 16.63 -9.08 -7.34
CA ARG A 74 17.40 -10.32 -7.48
C ARG A 74 16.51 -11.53 -7.17
N GLY A 75 16.64 -12.62 -7.94
CA GLY A 75 16.02 -13.91 -7.65
C GLY A 75 14.59 -14.12 -8.19
N TRP A 76 14.03 -13.16 -8.90
CA TRP A 76 12.65 -13.21 -9.41
C TRP A 76 12.51 -13.49 -10.90
N GLY A 77 13.61 -13.38 -11.66
CA GLY A 77 13.64 -13.65 -13.09
C GLY A 77 12.89 -12.60 -13.91
N THR A 78 12.32 -13.03 -15.02
CA THR A 78 11.44 -12.25 -15.90
C THR A 78 10.07 -11.99 -15.23
N PRO A 79 9.28 -11.02 -15.73
CA PRO A 79 7.92 -10.80 -15.22
C PRO A 79 7.04 -12.06 -15.24
N GLU A 80 7.14 -12.90 -16.27
CA GLU A 80 6.38 -14.16 -16.35
C GLU A 80 6.79 -15.16 -15.26
N GLU A 81 8.10 -15.35 -15.06
CA GLU A 81 8.61 -16.22 -13.99
C GLU A 81 8.20 -15.68 -12.61
N THR A 82 8.28 -14.37 -12.42
CA THR A 82 7.84 -13.70 -11.18
C THR A 82 6.37 -13.99 -10.90
N MET A 83 5.48 -13.85 -11.89
CA MET A 83 4.05 -14.14 -11.71
C MET A 83 3.80 -15.60 -11.30
N ASN A 84 4.50 -16.55 -11.92
CA ASN A 84 4.40 -17.96 -11.56
C ASN A 84 4.91 -18.22 -10.12
N MET A 85 5.99 -17.56 -9.72
CA MET A 85 6.51 -17.65 -8.35
C MET A 85 5.50 -17.08 -7.35
N VAL A 86 5.01 -15.86 -7.56
CA VAL A 86 4.02 -15.20 -6.69
C VAL A 86 2.75 -16.04 -6.56
N LEU A 87 2.23 -16.57 -7.67
CA LEU A 87 1.07 -17.47 -7.65
C LEU A 87 1.31 -18.69 -6.75
N LYS A 88 2.50 -19.31 -6.84
CA LYS A 88 2.88 -20.43 -5.97
C LYS A 88 2.97 -20.00 -4.51
N LEU A 89 3.45 -18.80 -4.19
CA LEU A 89 3.46 -18.28 -2.81
C LEU A 89 2.04 -18.17 -2.24
N TYR A 90 1.11 -17.58 -2.99
CA TYR A 90 -0.29 -17.47 -2.57
C TYR A 90 -0.97 -18.82 -2.41
N GLN A 91 -0.77 -19.75 -3.35
CA GLN A 91 -1.29 -21.12 -3.27
C GLN A 91 -0.78 -21.87 -2.03
N ASN A 92 0.39 -21.49 -1.51
CA ASN A 92 1.00 -22.06 -0.33
C ASN A 92 0.81 -21.19 0.94
N GLY A 93 -0.24 -20.38 0.95
CA GLY A 93 -0.75 -19.75 2.17
C GLY A 93 -0.01 -18.49 2.60
N LEU A 94 0.53 -17.69 1.67
CA LEU A 94 1.21 -16.42 1.97
C LEU A 94 0.44 -15.56 2.98
N TYR A 95 -0.86 -15.34 2.79
CA TYR A 95 -1.68 -14.56 3.72
C TYR A 95 -1.68 -15.10 5.15
N LYS A 96 -1.85 -16.42 5.30
CA LYS A 96 -1.93 -17.07 6.61
C LYS A 96 -0.60 -17.09 7.35
N ARG A 97 0.51 -16.94 6.62
CA ARG A 97 1.87 -16.98 7.16
C ARG A 97 2.38 -15.61 7.55
N ALA A 98 1.86 -14.54 6.95
CA ALA A 98 2.37 -13.19 7.17
C ALA A 98 1.89 -12.63 8.52
N PRO A 99 2.79 -12.38 9.48
CA PRO A 99 2.41 -11.84 10.79
C PRO A 99 2.08 -10.34 10.69
N PRO A 100 1.40 -9.76 11.69
CA PRO A 100 1.21 -8.33 11.78
C PRO A 100 2.52 -7.55 11.88
N VAL A 101 2.54 -6.35 11.32
CA VAL A 101 3.60 -5.36 11.56
C VAL A 101 3.60 -4.96 13.04
N VAL A 102 4.79 -4.84 13.64
CA VAL A 102 4.95 -4.52 15.07
C VAL A 102 4.29 -3.18 15.39
N GLY A 103 3.47 -3.16 16.44
CA GLY A 103 2.77 -1.97 16.93
C GLY A 103 1.57 -1.52 16.09
N ALA A 104 1.23 -2.26 15.02
CA ALA A 104 0.13 -1.88 14.12
C ALA A 104 -1.21 -1.88 14.83
N LYS A 105 -1.56 -2.97 15.53
CA LYS A 105 -2.87 -3.13 16.18
C LYS A 105 -3.10 -2.05 17.24
N GLU A 106 -2.11 -1.84 18.11
CA GLU A 106 -2.18 -0.88 19.22
C GLU A 106 -2.29 0.56 18.70
N SER A 107 -1.54 0.88 17.64
CA SER A 107 -1.52 2.23 17.08
C SER A 107 -2.78 2.52 16.28
N LEU A 108 -3.27 1.57 15.49
CA LEU A 108 -4.56 1.68 14.81
C LEU A 108 -5.70 1.86 15.82
N GLN A 109 -5.71 1.07 16.91
CA GLN A 109 -6.70 1.26 17.97
C GLN A 109 -6.60 2.66 18.60
N ARG A 110 -5.38 3.16 18.85
CA ARG A 110 -5.17 4.53 19.34
C ARG A 110 -5.72 5.58 18.39
N LEU A 111 -5.53 5.42 17.07
CA LEU A 111 -6.12 6.34 16.09
C LEU A 111 -7.66 6.33 16.16
N LYS A 112 -8.28 5.16 16.36
CA LYS A 112 -9.73 5.08 16.59
C LYS A 112 -10.15 5.79 17.88
N ASP A 113 -9.41 5.57 18.96
CA ASP A 113 -9.69 6.20 20.26
C ASP A 113 -9.54 7.72 20.20
N MET A 114 -8.66 8.22 19.32
CA MET A 114 -8.54 9.65 19.00
C MET A 114 -9.74 10.20 18.21
N GLY A 115 -10.62 9.34 17.69
CA GLY A 115 -11.85 9.71 16.99
C GLY A 115 -11.78 9.63 15.46
N TYR A 116 -10.76 8.97 14.90
CA TYR A 116 -10.65 8.74 13.46
C TYR A 116 -11.41 7.48 13.03
N SER A 117 -11.97 7.53 11.82
CA SER A 117 -12.40 6.32 11.08
C SER A 117 -11.25 5.81 10.23
N LEU A 118 -11.12 4.49 10.11
CA LEU A 118 -10.00 3.86 9.41
C LEU A 118 -10.53 3.02 8.24
N ILE A 119 -9.93 3.20 7.07
CA ILE A 119 -10.20 2.37 5.89
C ILE A 119 -8.92 1.72 5.38
N ILE A 120 -9.07 0.54 4.78
CA ILE A 120 -7.98 -0.11 4.05
C ILE A 120 -8.06 0.27 2.58
N ILE A 121 -6.93 0.62 1.97
CA ILE A 121 -6.75 0.72 0.53
C ILE A 121 -5.56 -0.14 0.11
N THR A 122 -5.82 -1.28 -0.52
CA THR A 122 -4.78 -2.29 -0.83
C THR A 122 -4.65 -2.54 -2.34
N ALA A 123 -3.42 -2.82 -2.77
CA ALA A 123 -3.09 -3.24 -4.14
C ALA A 123 -3.68 -4.62 -4.52
N ARG A 124 -4.12 -5.39 -3.51
CA ARG A 124 -4.75 -6.69 -3.69
C ARG A 124 -5.96 -6.62 -4.62
N SER A 125 -6.25 -7.73 -5.28
CA SER A 125 -7.41 -7.90 -6.15
C SER A 125 -8.60 -8.49 -5.40
N GLU A 126 -9.79 -8.40 -5.99
CA GLU A 126 -11.01 -9.00 -5.42
C GLU A 126 -10.90 -10.52 -5.23
N SER A 127 -10.09 -11.21 -6.05
CA SER A 127 -9.83 -12.66 -5.90
C SER A 127 -9.15 -13.00 -4.56
N GLN A 128 -8.58 -12.00 -3.90
CA GLN A 128 -7.82 -12.11 -2.65
C GLN A 128 -8.63 -11.66 -1.43
N ARG A 129 -9.92 -11.31 -1.62
CA ARG A 129 -10.80 -10.78 -0.58
C ARG A 129 -10.93 -11.72 0.62
N GLU A 130 -11.35 -12.97 0.39
CA GLU A 130 -11.61 -13.94 1.47
C GLU A 130 -10.39 -14.08 2.39
N GLY A 131 -9.20 -14.33 1.83
CA GLY A 131 -7.96 -14.46 2.61
C GLY A 131 -7.52 -13.17 3.30
N THR A 132 -7.84 -12.01 2.73
CA THR A 132 -7.58 -10.69 3.35
C THR A 132 -8.47 -10.46 4.56
N GLU A 133 -9.74 -10.79 4.41
CA GLU A 133 -10.76 -10.63 5.42
C GLU A 133 -10.59 -11.60 6.61
N ASP A 134 -10.23 -12.85 6.32
CA ASP A 134 -9.84 -13.82 7.36
C ASP A 134 -8.65 -13.31 8.19
N TRP A 135 -7.63 -12.77 7.53
CA TRP A 135 -6.46 -12.21 8.21
C TRP A 135 -6.83 -11.02 9.11
N LEU A 136 -7.71 -10.14 8.65
CA LEU A 136 -8.19 -9.00 9.43
C LEU A 136 -9.04 -9.45 10.62
N ALA A 137 -9.90 -10.46 10.46
CA ALA A 137 -10.68 -11.02 11.55
C ALA A 137 -9.79 -11.63 12.64
N GLU A 138 -8.68 -12.27 12.26
CA GLU A 138 -7.72 -12.86 13.19
C GLU A 138 -6.89 -11.79 13.92
N PHE A 139 -6.28 -10.86 13.18
CA PHE A 139 -5.26 -9.97 13.74
C PHE A 139 -5.75 -8.57 14.07
N MET A 140 -6.68 -8.04 13.27
CA MET A 140 -7.18 -6.66 13.35
C MET A 140 -8.71 -6.57 13.54
N PRO A 141 -9.31 -7.36 14.45
CA PRO A 141 -10.76 -7.37 14.62
C PRO A 141 -11.26 -5.97 15.05
N ASP A 142 -12.38 -5.57 14.45
CA ASP A 142 -13.07 -4.31 14.75
C ASP A 142 -12.24 -3.02 14.55
N ILE A 143 -11.14 -3.07 13.79
CA ILE A 143 -10.30 -1.88 13.52
C ILE A 143 -10.84 -1.07 12.33
N PHE A 144 -11.09 -1.69 11.19
CA PHE A 144 -11.40 -0.97 9.95
C PHE A 144 -12.90 -0.93 9.65
N ASP A 145 -13.35 0.20 9.11
CA ASP A 145 -14.75 0.40 8.72
C ASP A 145 -15.02 -0.04 7.27
N GLU A 146 -14.04 0.10 6.38
CA GLU A 146 -14.13 -0.24 4.95
C GLU A 146 -12.82 -0.83 4.43
N ILE A 147 -12.94 -1.65 3.38
CA ILE A 147 -11.80 -2.19 2.62
C ILE A 147 -12.03 -1.91 1.14
N HIS A 148 -11.02 -1.32 0.50
CA HIS A 148 -11.00 -0.99 -0.93
C HIS A 148 -9.85 -1.74 -1.61
N PHE A 149 -10.20 -2.63 -2.54
CA PHE A 149 -9.25 -3.34 -3.41
C PHE A 149 -9.06 -2.55 -4.69
N THR A 150 -7.80 -2.28 -5.08
CA THR A 150 -7.50 -1.58 -6.33
C THR A 150 -7.31 -2.53 -7.51
N GLY A 151 -6.92 -3.78 -7.24
CA GLY A 151 -6.58 -4.76 -8.27
C GLY A 151 -5.40 -4.30 -9.13
N ALA A 152 -4.37 -3.67 -8.55
CA ALA A 152 -3.23 -3.10 -9.27
C ALA A 152 -2.57 -4.11 -10.25
N PHE A 153 -2.59 -5.39 -9.88
CA PHE A 153 -2.03 -6.50 -10.66
C PHE A 153 -3.07 -7.45 -11.25
N GLN A 154 -4.37 -7.11 -11.20
CA GLN A 154 -5.45 -7.99 -11.66
C GLN A 154 -5.31 -8.37 -13.15
N HIS A 155 -4.77 -7.47 -13.98
CA HIS A 155 -4.49 -7.72 -15.40
C HIS A 155 -3.41 -8.80 -15.65
N LEU A 156 -2.64 -9.16 -14.61
CA LEU A 156 -1.64 -10.22 -14.64
C LEU A 156 -2.15 -11.55 -14.06
N GLU A 157 -3.33 -11.57 -13.43
CA GLU A 157 -3.92 -12.77 -12.85
C GLU A 157 -4.73 -13.56 -13.91
N PRO A 158 -4.70 -14.90 -13.87
CA PRO A 158 -5.67 -15.71 -14.62
C PRO A 158 -7.08 -15.42 -14.09
N THR A 159 -8.03 -15.11 -14.97
CA THR A 159 -9.43 -14.82 -14.60
C THR A 159 -10.01 -15.94 -13.74
N LYS A 160 -10.38 -15.61 -12.50
CA LYS A 160 -11.19 -16.45 -11.60
C LYS A 160 -12.47 -15.71 -11.22
N GLU A 161 -13.51 -16.47 -10.91
CA GLU A 161 -14.79 -15.93 -10.43
C GLU A 161 -14.59 -15.21 -9.08
N GLU A 162 -15.24 -14.05 -8.94
CA GLU A 162 -15.22 -13.21 -7.74
C GLU A 162 -16.12 -13.83 -6.66
N HIS A 163 -15.66 -13.87 -5.40
CA HIS A 163 -16.46 -14.32 -4.25
C HIS A 163 -16.55 -13.20 -3.21
N GLU A 164 -17.75 -12.95 -2.70
CA GLU A 164 -18.00 -11.97 -1.64
C GLU A 164 -17.55 -12.51 -0.27
N GLY A 165 -16.78 -11.71 0.47
CA GLY A 165 -16.36 -11.98 1.85
C GLY A 165 -17.12 -11.09 2.86
N HIS A 166 -17.05 -11.44 4.16
CA HIS A 166 -17.85 -10.85 5.25
C HIS A 166 -17.09 -10.06 6.36
N ALA A 167 -15.78 -9.77 6.29
CA ALA A 167 -15.08 -9.20 7.45
C ALA A 167 -15.13 -7.66 7.61
N ALA A 168 -15.45 -6.89 6.57
CA ALA A 168 -15.59 -5.44 6.68
C ALA A 168 -17.05 -5.04 6.97
N ARG A 169 -17.27 -4.00 7.81
CA ARG A 169 -18.62 -3.44 8.03
C ARG A 169 -19.27 -2.99 6.72
N LYS A 170 -18.46 -2.54 5.76
CA LYS A 170 -18.86 -2.29 4.39
C LYS A 170 -17.72 -2.65 3.42
N ALA A 171 -17.94 -3.67 2.59
CA ALA A 171 -17.11 -3.95 1.43
C ALA A 171 -17.56 -3.07 0.25
N VAL A 172 -16.62 -2.37 -0.41
CA VAL A 172 -16.92 -1.61 -1.64
C VAL A 172 -16.35 -2.38 -2.82
N VAL A 173 -17.20 -3.15 -3.50
CA VAL A 173 -16.86 -3.87 -4.73
C VAL A 173 -16.89 -2.90 -5.90
N SER A 174 -15.81 -2.87 -6.69
CA SER A 174 -15.77 -2.14 -7.96
C SER A 174 -15.09 -2.98 -9.02
N HIS A 175 -15.78 -3.22 -10.13
CA HIS A 175 -15.27 -3.98 -11.27
C HIS A 175 -14.34 -3.16 -12.19
N LYS A 176 -13.90 -1.97 -11.77
CA LYS A 176 -12.96 -1.11 -12.49
C LYS A 176 -11.72 -0.92 -11.62
N ALA A 177 -10.53 -1.08 -12.22
CA ALA A 177 -9.28 -0.71 -11.56
C ALA A 177 -9.32 0.77 -11.17
N ARG A 178 -9.10 1.06 -9.89
CA ARG A 178 -9.07 2.41 -9.30
C ARG A 178 -7.71 2.61 -8.66
N SER A 179 -7.09 3.77 -8.85
CA SER A 179 -5.83 4.08 -8.17
C SER A 179 -6.07 4.35 -6.68
N LYS A 180 -5.04 4.21 -5.85
CA LYS A 180 -5.14 4.63 -4.44
C LYS A 180 -5.46 6.12 -4.33
N ALA A 181 -4.90 6.95 -5.21
CA ALA A 181 -5.20 8.37 -5.29
C ALA A 181 -6.69 8.66 -5.52
N GLU A 182 -7.33 7.94 -6.45
CA GLU A 182 -8.76 8.05 -6.72
C GLU A 182 -9.60 7.67 -5.49
N ILE A 183 -9.23 6.61 -4.79
CA ILE A 183 -9.97 6.15 -3.60
C ILE A 183 -9.77 7.11 -2.43
N VAL A 184 -8.56 7.61 -2.20
CA VAL A 184 -8.29 8.64 -1.17
C VAL A 184 -9.18 9.86 -1.40
N HIS A 185 -9.27 10.32 -2.65
CA HIS A 185 -10.17 11.41 -3.06
C HIS A 185 -11.65 11.09 -2.82
N ASN A 186 -12.13 9.98 -3.37
CA ASN A 186 -13.55 9.57 -3.30
C ASN A 186 -14.02 9.27 -1.87
N THR A 187 -13.09 8.92 -0.97
CA THR A 187 -13.39 8.67 0.44
C THR A 187 -13.15 9.90 1.32
N SER A 188 -12.66 11.00 0.75
CA SER A 188 -12.25 12.20 1.48
C SER A 188 -11.33 11.87 2.65
N SER A 189 -10.40 10.93 2.43
CA SER A 189 -9.43 10.54 3.43
C SER A 189 -8.43 11.66 3.63
N LEU A 190 -8.12 11.99 4.89
CA LEU A 190 -7.25 13.09 5.26
C LEU A 190 -5.82 12.90 4.75
N PHE A 191 -5.33 11.67 4.83
CA PHE A 191 -4.03 11.24 4.37
C PHE A 191 -3.99 9.71 4.21
N LEU A 192 -2.97 9.24 3.50
CA LEU A 192 -2.69 7.83 3.29
C LEU A 192 -1.44 7.40 4.08
N ILE A 193 -1.46 6.21 4.65
CA ILE A 193 -0.28 5.53 5.21
C ILE A 193 0.04 4.35 4.29
N ASP A 194 1.19 4.38 3.61
CA ASP A 194 1.55 3.43 2.55
C ASP A 194 3.05 3.20 2.55
N ASP A 195 3.52 1.99 2.27
CA ASP A 195 4.94 1.67 2.19
C ASP A 195 5.51 1.87 0.77
N SER A 196 4.67 1.96 -0.27
CA SER A 196 5.12 2.11 -1.65
C SER A 196 5.48 3.56 -1.99
N ALA A 197 6.70 3.73 -2.50
CA ALA A 197 7.20 5.01 -3.00
C ALA A 197 6.40 5.51 -4.22
N GLU A 198 5.97 4.60 -5.09
CA GLU A 198 5.16 4.88 -6.26
C GLU A 198 3.76 5.37 -5.85
N ASN A 199 3.09 4.68 -4.92
CA ASN A 199 1.81 5.14 -4.38
C ASN A 199 1.94 6.50 -3.68
N ALA A 200 3.02 6.71 -2.93
CA ALA A 200 3.28 7.98 -2.27
C ALA A 200 3.44 9.14 -3.27
N TYR A 201 4.18 8.91 -4.37
CA TYR A 201 4.26 9.87 -5.46
C TYR A 201 2.89 10.12 -6.08
N ASP A 202 2.22 9.08 -6.57
CA ASP A 202 0.97 9.18 -7.32
C ASP A 202 -0.13 9.90 -6.52
N VAL A 203 -0.26 9.59 -5.23
CA VAL A 203 -1.27 10.19 -4.35
C VAL A 203 -0.94 11.67 -4.08
N SER A 204 0.32 11.98 -3.75
CA SER A 204 0.74 13.35 -3.40
C SER A 204 0.73 14.32 -4.59
N THR A 205 0.94 13.80 -5.81
CA THR A 205 0.94 14.61 -7.05
C THR A 205 -0.37 14.50 -7.85
N SER A 206 -1.38 13.82 -7.32
CA SER A 206 -2.65 13.65 -8.03
C SER A 206 -3.34 14.98 -8.28
N CYS A 207 -4.05 15.07 -9.42
CA CYS A 207 -4.80 16.26 -9.82
C CYS A 207 -6.25 16.26 -9.31
N TYR A 208 -6.60 15.34 -8.41
CA TYR A 208 -7.92 15.31 -7.81
C TYR A 208 -8.10 16.54 -6.91
N ASP A 209 -9.19 17.28 -7.12
CA ASP A 209 -9.51 18.44 -6.30
C ASP A 209 -9.66 17.99 -4.84
N HIS A 210 -8.80 18.51 -3.96
CA HIS A 210 -8.88 18.27 -2.53
C HIS A 210 -8.64 19.60 -1.81
N PRO A 211 -9.34 19.91 -0.70
CA PRO A 211 -9.19 21.19 0.00
C PRO A 211 -7.75 21.48 0.46
N HIS A 212 -6.92 20.43 0.55
CA HIS A 212 -5.50 20.50 0.88
C HIS A 212 -4.72 19.51 0.00
N THR A 213 -3.43 19.76 -0.22
CA THR A 213 -2.53 18.77 -0.84
C THR A 213 -2.62 17.45 -0.07
N THR A 214 -3.02 16.38 -0.75
CA THR A 214 -3.13 15.04 -0.16
C THR A 214 -1.79 14.61 0.43
N ARG A 215 -1.79 14.21 1.69
CA ARG A 215 -0.59 13.79 2.41
C ARG A 215 -0.43 12.27 2.36
N VAL A 216 0.82 11.83 2.30
CA VAL A 216 1.19 10.41 2.44
C VAL A 216 2.26 10.27 3.50
N LEU A 217 2.01 9.41 4.48
CA LEU A 217 3.00 8.93 5.42
C LEU A 217 3.66 7.68 4.79
N LEU A 218 4.83 7.87 4.19
CA LEU A 218 5.62 6.80 3.58
C LEU A 218 6.20 5.93 4.70
N PHE A 219 5.58 4.77 4.88
CA PHE A 219 5.73 3.91 6.04
C PHE A 219 6.92 2.95 5.90
N GLY A 220 7.68 2.83 6.98
CA GLY A 220 8.79 1.90 7.13
C GLY A 220 10.08 2.37 6.48
N ASN A 221 11.19 1.84 6.99
CA ASN A 221 12.53 2.05 6.45
C ASN A 221 12.91 0.92 5.49
N TYR A 222 12.07 0.70 4.48
CA TYR A 222 12.18 -0.45 3.60
C TYR A 222 13.14 -0.21 2.42
N PRO A 223 13.84 -1.25 1.92
CA PRO A 223 14.72 -1.11 0.77
C PRO A 223 14.01 -0.67 -0.52
N TRP A 224 12.75 -1.05 -0.73
CA TRP A 224 11.98 -0.65 -1.93
C TRP A 224 11.50 0.80 -1.89
N ASN A 225 11.37 1.38 -0.70
CA ASN A 225 10.85 2.74 -0.53
C ASN A 225 11.92 3.79 -0.22
N THR A 226 13.20 3.38 -0.22
CA THR A 226 14.32 4.30 0.07
C THR A 226 14.40 5.44 -0.93
N ILE A 227 13.91 5.25 -2.15
CA ILE A 227 13.91 6.26 -3.22
C ILE A 227 12.48 6.48 -3.69
N VAL A 228 12.03 7.73 -3.70
CA VAL A 228 10.82 8.15 -4.41
C VAL A 228 11.24 8.73 -5.75
N ARG A 229 10.59 8.31 -6.83
CA ARG A 229 10.94 8.70 -8.20
C ARG A 229 9.87 9.61 -8.78
N SER A 230 10.30 10.68 -9.45
CA SER A 230 9.43 11.40 -10.40
C SER A 230 9.60 10.78 -11.79
N PRO A 231 8.49 10.48 -12.51
CA PRO A 231 8.53 10.03 -13.89
C PRO A 231 9.32 10.95 -14.82
N GLU A 232 9.37 12.25 -14.52
CA GLU A 232 10.05 13.27 -15.33
C GLU A 232 11.58 13.18 -15.24
N THR A 233 12.09 12.57 -14.19
CA THR A 233 13.53 12.49 -13.88
C THR A 233 14.08 11.07 -13.89
N SER A 234 13.23 10.08 -14.21
CA SER A 234 13.58 8.66 -14.20
C SER A 234 14.46 8.31 -15.40
N LEU A 235 15.59 7.65 -15.15
CA LEU A 235 16.50 7.20 -16.20
C LEU A 235 16.08 5.83 -16.75
N PRO A 236 16.36 5.51 -18.03
CA PRO A 236 16.00 4.22 -18.61
C PRO A 236 16.49 3.00 -17.82
N ILE A 237 17.69 3.07 -17.23
CA ILE A 237 18.26 2.00 -16.39
C ILE A 237 17.40 1.71 -15.14
N GLU A 238 16.65 2.70 -14.64
CA GLU A 238 15.78 2.57 -13.48
C GLU A 238 14.48 1.80 -13.79
N ASN A 239 14.10 1.71 -15.06
CA ASN A 239 12.91 0.98 -15.51
C ASN A 239 13.21 -0.45 -16.00
N MET A 240 14.49 -0.86 -15.98
CA MET A 240 14.89 -2.20 -16.40
C MET A 240 14.63 -3.23 -15.31
N THR A 241 14.24 -4.44 -15.71
CA THR A 241 14.22 -5.62 -14.83
C THR A 241 15.61 -5.91 -14.27
N PHE A 242 15.69 -6.74 -13.23
CA PHE A 242 16.99 -7.15 -12.68
C PHE A 242 17.80 -7.92 -13.72
N VAL A 243 17.15 -8.86 -14.44
CA VAL A 243 17.78 -9.70 -15.45
C VAL A 243 18.31 -8.86 -16.61
N GLU A 244 17.55 -7.88 -17.12
CA GLU A 244 18.05 -6.99 -18.19
C GLU A 244 19.28 -6.18 -17.76
N ARG A 245 19.31 -5.69 -16.51
CA ARG A 245 20.48 -5.00 -15.96
C ARG A 245 21.67 -5.95 -15.86
N GLN A 246 21.44 -7.18 -15.44
CA GLN A 246 22.48 -8.21 -15.36
C GLN A 246 23.05 -8.54 -16.75
N ASP A 247 22.19 -8.83 -17.72
CA ASP A 247 22.59 -9.22 -19.09
C ASP A 247 23.36 -8.11 -19.80
N LYS A 248 23.04 -6.85 -19.52
CA LYS A 248 23.75 -5.68 -20.06
C LYS A 248 24.97 -5.26 -19.24
N GLY A 249 25.29 -5.93 -18.13
CA GLY A 249 26.41 -5.57 -17.26
C GLY A 249 26.23 -4.24 -16.51
N LEU A 250 24.99 -3.81 -16.31
CA LEU A 250 24.62 -2.49 -15.76
C LEU A 250 24.36 -2.50 -14.23
N LEU A 251 24.55 -3.62 -13.55
CA LEU A 251 24.26 -3.73 -12.10
C LEU A 251 25.08 -2.75 -11.26
N GLU A 252 26.38 -2.62 -11.53
CA GLU A 252 27.27 -1.70 -10.80
C GLU A 252 26.92 -0.22 -11.06
N GLU A 253 26.55 0.11 -12.30
CA GLU A 253 26.10 1.46 -12.67
C GLU A 253 24.79 1.80 -11.95
N TYR A 254 23.82 0.87 -11.96
CA TYR A 254 22.57 1.02 -11.23
C TYR A 254 22.80 1.19 -9.73
N SER A 255 23.70 0.42 -9.12
CA SER A 255 24.02 0.55 -7.69
C SER A 255 24.55 1.94 -7.35
N LYS A 256 25.48 2.49 -8.15
CA LYS A 256 26.00 3.86 -7.94
C LYS A 256 24.92 4.92 -8.10
N LEU A 257 24.07 4.79 -9.12
CA LEU A 257 22.93 5.67 -9.31
C LEU A 257 21.99 5.60 -8.10
N ARG A 258 21.66 4.39 -7.63
CA ARG A 258 20.81 4.17 -6.45
C ARG A 258 21.39 4.87 -5.22
N GLU A 259 22.68 4.70 -4.94
CA GLU A 259 23.36 5.38 -3.83
C GLU A 259 23.30 6.91 -3.94
N GLN A 260 23.44 7.45 -5.16
CA GLN A 260 23.29 8.89 -5.39
C GLN A 260 21.86 9.35 -5.05
N ARG A 261 20.82 8.66 -5.54
CA ARG A 261 19.42 8.99 -5.26
C ARG A 261 19.08 8.96 -3.78
N ILE A 262 19.62 7.98 -3.04
CA ILE A 262 19.46 7.91 -1.58
C ILE A 262 20.05 9.14 -0.91
N LYS A 263 21.25 9.58 -1.33
CA LYS A 263 21.90 10.78 -0.80
C LYS A 263 21.15 12.06 -1.15
N GLU A 264 20.51 12.12 -2.31
CA GLU A 264 19.65 13.23 -2.71
C GLU A 264 18.42 13.33 -1.79
N GLY A 265 17.90 12.19 -1.29
CA GLY A 265 16.84 12.15 -0.28
C GLY A 265 15.55 12.85 -0.71
N TRP A 266 15.33 13.00 -2.02
CA TRP A 266 14.22 13.77 -2.56
C TRP A 266 12.87 13.11 -2.26
N LEU A 267 11.88 13.94 -1.93
CA LEU A 267 10.48 13.55 -1.72
C LEU A 267 9.57 14.58 -2.41
N PRO A 268 8.46 14.16 -3.03
CA PRO A 268 7.46 15.08 -3.53
C PRO A 268 6.75 15.81 -2.39
N ASN A 269 6.19 16.99 -2.68
CA ASN A 269 5.46 17.77 -1.68
C ASN A 269 4.27 16.96 -1.13
N GLY A 270 4.18 16.87 0.19
CA GLY A 270 3.12 16.16 0.88
C GLY A 270 3.46 14.72 1.26
N VAL A 271 4.66 14.23 0.94
CA VAL A 271 5.14 12.93 1.42
C VAL A 271 6.06 13.13 2.63
N VAL A 272 5.80 12.38 3.69
CA VAL A 272 6.58 12.38 4.94
C VAL A 272 6.99 10.95 5.26
N ARG A 273 8.26 10.71 5.56
CA ARG A 273 8.73 9.38 6.00
C ARG A 273 8.35 9.14 7.46
N VAL A 274 7.86 7.94 7.75
CA VAL A 274 7.60 7.46 9.11
C VAL A 274 8.21 6.05 9.23
N GLY A 275 9.12 5.83 10.16
CA GLY A 275 9.86 4.57 10.27
C GLY A 275 9.03 3.39 10.82
N GLY A 276 7.90 3.68 11.45
CA GLY A 276 6.97 2.70 11.99
C GLY A 276 5.78 3.36 12.67
N TRP A 277 4.98 2.55 13.37
CA TRP A 277 3.71 3.00 13.94
C TRP A 277 3.85 4.03 15.06
N GLU A 278 4.93 4.01 15.85
CA GLU A 278 5.19 5.07 16.83
C GLU A 278 5.38 6.44 16.17
N ASP A 279 6.06 6.48 15.02
CA ASP A 279 6.31 7.71 14.25
C ASP A 279 5.00 8.23 13.64
N VAL A 280 4.14 7.31 13.15
CA VAL A 280 2.79 7.65 12.70
C VAL A 280 1.99 8.34 13.80
N ILE A 281 1.94 7.75 15.00
CA ILE A 281 1.20 8.34 16.12
C ILE A 281 1.74 9.73 16.48
N ARG A 282 3.06 9.90 16.57
CA ARG A 282 3.66 11.21 16.85
C ARG A 282 3.31 12.24 15.77
N TRP A 283 3.29 11.83 14.50
CA TRP A 283 2.86 12.71 13.42
C TRP A 283 1.39 13.13 13.57
N VAL A 284 0.50 12.18 13.86
CA VAL A 284 -0.95 12.45 14.00
C VAL A 284 -1.24 13.35 15.20
N GLU A 285 -0.55 13.15 16.33
CA GLU A 285 -0.67 14.04 17.50
C GLU A 285 -0.27 15.47 17.15
N LYS A 286 0.81 15.64 16.39
CA LYS A 286 1.23 16.96 15.94
C LYS A 286 0.27 17.58 14.92
N PHE A 287 -0.32 16.75 14.06
CA PHE A 287 -1.36 17.14 13.11
C PHE A 287 -2.60 17.70 13.84
N GLU A 288 -3.02 17.11 14.96
CA GLU A 288 -4.13 17.62 15.79
C GLU A 288 -3.85 19.02 16.36
N GLU A 289 -2.60 19.27 16.77
CA GLU A 289 -2.21 20.53 17.39
C GLU A 289 -2.03 21.67 16.38
N THR A 290 -1.52 21.34 15.19
CA THR A 290 -0.96 22.34 14.27
C THR A 290 -1.48 22.28 12.84
N GLY A 291 -2.37 21.31 12.54
CA GLY A 291 -2.77 21.00 11.18
C GLY A 291 -1.61 20.48 10.32
N PHE A 292 -1.82 20.41 9.01
CA PHE A 292 -0.86 19.83 8.08
C PHE A 292 0.50 20.56 8.06
N GLU A 293 0.53 21.90 8.08
CA GLU A 293 1.78 22.66 7.96
C GLU A 293 2.72 22.49 9.16
N GLY A 294 2.17 22.24 10.34
CA GLY A 294 2.99 22.03 11.54
C GLY A 294 3.41 20.57 11.70
N ALA A 295 2.58 19.61 11.32
CA ALA A 295 2.88 18.17 11.39
C ALA A 295 4.20 17.83 10.65
N ASP A 296 4.37 18.36 9.45
CA ASP A 296 5.50 18.06 8.55
C ASP A 296 6.87 18.53 9.12
N LYS A 297 6.88 19.54 10.00
CA LYS A 297 8.12 20.14 10.56
C LYS A 297 8.76 19.33 11.70
N GLY A 298 8.17 18.19 12.10
CA GLY A 298 8.52 17.49 13.34
C GLY A 298 9.38 16.25 13.19
N LEU A 299 9.53 15.73 11.97
CA LEU A 299 10.12 14.42 11.71
C LEU A 299 11.30 14.43 10.73
N SER A 300 11.79 15.60 10.33
CA SER A 300 13.02 15.71 9.55
C SER A 300 14.24 15.59 10.49
N GLY A 301 14.62 14.35 10.76
CA GLY A 301 15.87 13.95 11.41
C GLY A 301 16.40 12.68 10.77
#